data_AF-A0A519Y6E4-F1
#
_entry.id   AF-A0A519Y6E4-F1
#
_cell.length_a   1.000
_cell.length_b   1.000
_cell.length_c   1.000
_cell.angle_alpha   90.00
_cell.angle_beta   90.00
_cell.angle_gamma   90.00
#
_symmetry.space_group_name_H-M   'P 1'
#
loop_
_entity.id
_entity.type
_entity.pdbx_description
1 polymer ?
#
loop_
_entity_poly.entity_id
_entity_poly.type
_entity_poly.pdbx_seq_one_letter_code
_entity_poly.pdbx_strand_id
1 'polypeptide(L)' 'MSEVLTYHNEQGYIPNNGLRKLNLGLGINAQLSKKVSIVTSLNLWLIFPLKRHLLFSQR' A
#
# COMPACT_ATOMS: atom_id res chain seq x y z
N MET A 1 5.04 17.73 -0.07
CA MET A 1 4.77 16.35 -0.53
C MET A 1 4.83 15.45 0.70
N SER A 2 3.77 14.72 0.99
CA SER A 2 3.72 13.77 2.11
C SER A 2 3.57 12.34 1.55
N GLU A 3 4.44 11.44 1.95
CA GLU A 3 4.36 10.02 1.59
C GLU A 3 4.21 9.18 2.85
N VAL A 4 3.29 8.22 2.83
CA VAL A 4 3.06 7.25 3.90
C VAL A 4 3.19 5.85 3.31
N LEU A 5 4.20 5.13 3.77
CA LEU A 5 4.44 3.73 3.43
C LEU A 5 4.14 2.88 4.67
N THR A 6 3.22 1.93 4.56
CA THR A 6 2.90 1.02 5.67
C THR A 6 2.71 -0.40 5.18
N TYR A 7 3.36 -1.35 5.87
CA TYR A 7 3.18 -2.78 5.66
C TYR A 7 2.32 -3.36 6.78
N HIS A 8 1.29 -4.12 6.42
CA HIS A 8 0.46 -4.87 7.34
C HIS A 8 0.52 -6.35 6.97
N ASN A 9 0.71 -7.22 7.97
CA ASN A 9 0.56 -8.65 7.81
C ASN A 9 -0.80 -9.03 8.37
N GLU A 10 -1.64 -9.62 7.55
CA GLU A 10 -3.00 -10.05 7.90
C GLU A 10 -3.08 -11.58 7.75
N GLN A 11 -3.85 -12.24 8.61
CA GLN A 11 -4.16 -13.67 8.41
C GLN A 11 -5.33 -13.77 7.43
N GLY A 12 -5.15 -14.51 6.34
CA GLY A 12 -6.22 -14.78 5.38
C GLY A 12 -7.28 -15.72 5.95
N TYR A 13 -8.42 -15.80 5.26
CA TYR A 13 -9.59 -16.61 5.66
C TYR A 13 -9.30 -18.11 5.86
N ILE A 14 -8.22 -18.63 5.27
CA ILE A 14 -7.79 -20.04 5.37
C ILE A 14 -6.59 -20.14 6.33
N PRO A 15 -6.52 -21.15 7.22
CA PRO A 15 -5.35 -21.37 8.07
C PRO A 15 -4.06 -21.47 7.24
N ASN A 16 -2.98 -20.85 7.74
CA ASN A 16 -1.67 -20.78 7.08
C ASN A 16 -1.62 -20.00 5.74
N ASN A 17 -2.65 -19.20 5.42
CA ASN A 17 -2.64 -18.28 4.29
C ASN A 17 -2.41 -16.84 4.77
N GLY A 18 -1.17 -16.50 5.13
CA GLY A 18 -0.82 -15.12 5.45
C GLY A 18 -0.98 -14.21 4.23
N LEU A 19 -1.53 -13.01 4.43
CA LEU A 19 -1.60 -11.94 3.45
C LEU A 19 -0.67 -10.81 3.89
N ARG A 20 0.01 -10.20 2.94
CA ARG A 20 0.74 -8.95 3.13
C ARG A 20 0.03 -7.86 2.37
N LYS A 21 -0.08 -6.72 3.02
CA LYS A 21 -0.76 -5.54 2.52
C LYS A 21 0.19 -4.38 2.56
N LEU A 22 0.37 -3.76 1.41
CA LEU A 22 1.16 -2.56 1.23
C LEU A 22 0.21 -1.40 1.01
N ASN A 23 0.26 -0.43 1.91
CA ASN A 23 -0.48 0.83 1.82
C ASN A 23 0.50 1.93 1.43
N LEU A 24 0.24 2.56 0.31
CA LEU A 24 0.99 3.69 -0.24
C LEU A 24 0.06 4.91 -0.27
N GLY A 25 0.27 5.84 0.64
CA GLY A 25 -0.39 7.14 0.66
C GLY A 25 0.52 8.21 0.09
N LEU A 26 0.07 8.92 -0.95
CA LEU A 26 0.78 10.05 -1.54
C LEU A 26 -0.10 11.29 -1.44
N GLY A 27 0.45 12.38 -0.91
CA GLY A 27 -0.22 13.66 -0.74
C GLY A 27 0.58 14.80 -1.34
N ILE A 28 -0.07 15.62 -2.15
CA ILE A 28 0.49 16.86 -2.70
C ILE A 28 -0.33 18.01 -2.16
N ASN A 29 0.35 18.98 -1.56
CA ASN A 29 -0.22 20.25 -1.17
C ASN A 29 0.58 21.34 -1.90
N ALA A 30 -0.12 22.11 -2.73
CA ALA A 30 0.45 23.21 -3.49
C ALA A 30 -0.36 24.48 -3.22
N GLN A 31 0.29 25.50 -2.67
CA GLN A 31 -0.31 26.82 -2.50
C GLN A 31 0.03 27.67 -3.73
N LEU A 32 -0.96 27.95 -4.58
CA LEU A 32 -0.80 28.71 -5.82
C LEU A 32 -0.84 30.23 -5.57
N SER A 33 -1.56 30.67 -4.52
CA SER A 33 -1.55 32.06 -4.05
C SER A 33 -1.96 32.13 -2.57
N LYS A 34 -1.91 33.32 -1.96
CA LYS A 34 -2.39 33.54 -0.58
C LYS A 34 -3.86 33.11 -0.34
N LYS A 35 -4.65 32.96 -1.42
CA LYS A 35 -6.08 32.58 -1.36
C LYS A 35 -6.41 31.26 -2.03
N VAL A 36 -5.47 30.64 -2.76
CA VAL A 36 -5.74 29.42 -3.54
C VAL A 36 -4.72 28.36 -3.19
N SER A 37 -5.22 27.23 -2.67
CA SER A 37 -4.44 26.03 -2.39
C SER A 37 -5.11 24.82 -3.03
N ILE A 38 -4.31 23.96 -3.63
CA ILE A 38 -4.72 22.66 -4.13
C ILE A 38 -4.13 21.61 -3.20
N VAL A 39 -5.01 20.77 -2.66
CA VAL A 39 -4.63 19.60 -1.88
C VAL A 39 -5.18 18.39 -2.61
N THR A 40 -4.30 17.46 -2.97
CA THR A 40 -4.67 16.19 -3.59
C THR A 40 -4.01 15.04 -2.86
N SER A 41 -4.70 13.92 -2.78
CA SER A 41 -4.24 12.72 -2.09
C SER A 41 -4.63 11.46 -2.88
N LEU A 42 -3.70 10.54 -3.01
CA LEU A 42 -3.86 9.23 -3.64
C LEU A 42 -3.50 8.16 -2.62
N ASN A 43 -4.36 7.14 -2.50
CA ASN A 43 -4.10 5.99 -1.66
C ASN A 43 -4.15 4.72 -2.52
N LEU A 44 -3.03 4.00 -2.59
CA LEU A 44 -2.90 2.75 -3.33
C LEU A 44 -2.71 1.58 -2.36
N TRP A 45 -3.47 0.51 -2.58
CA TRP A 45 -3.47 -0.68 -1.75
C TRP A 45 -3.06 -1.88 -2.61
N LEU A 46 -1.99 -2.57 -2.21
CA LEU A 46 -1.50 -3.77 -2.87
C LEU A 46 -1.53 -4.94 -1.89
N ILE A 47 -2.23 -6.02 -2.27
CA ILE A 47 -2.36 -7.23 -1.45
C ILE A 47 -1.65 -8.37 -2.16
N PHE A 48 -0.81 -9.10 -1.44
CA PHE A 48 -0.08 -10.25 -1.96
C PHE A 48 0.01 -11.38 -0.92
N PRO A 49 -0.02 -12.65 -1.36
CA PRO A 49 0.13 -13.78 -0.44
C PRO A 49 1.54 -13.78 0.19
N LEU A 50 1.62 -13.95 1.50
CA LEU A 50 2.85 -14.04 2.27
C LEU A 50 3.65 -15.31 1.91
N LYS A 51 2.97 -16.38 1.50
CA LYS A 51 3.59 -17.67 1.17
C LYS A 51 4.03 -17.71 -0.30
N ARG A 52 5.19 -17.10 -0.59
CA ARG A 52 5.85 -17.16 -1.92
C ARG A 52 6.98 -18.18 -2.03
N HIS A 53 7.09 -19.15 -1.12
CA HIS A 53 8.24 -20.07 -1.11
C HIS A 53 8.07 -21.40 -1.86
N LEU A 54 6.92 -21.69 -2.50
CA LEU A 54 6.63 -23.01 -3.08
C LEU A 54 6.00 -23.00 -4.48
N LEU A 55 6.19 -21.95 -5.28
CA LEU A 55 5.68 -21.91 -6.67
C LEU A 55 6.76 -21.78 -7.75
N PHE A 56 8.05 -21.74 -7.38
CA PHE A 56 9.17 -21.69 -8.33
C PHE A 56 10.09 -22.91 -8.30
N SER A 57 9.76 -23.95 -7.55
CA SER A 57 10.53 -25.21 -7.48
C SER A 57 9.75 -26.41 -8.04
N GLN A 58 8.98 -26.20 -9.11
CA GLN A 58 8.35 -27.26 -9.91
C GLN A 58 8.25 -26.85 -11.40
N ARG A 59 9.37 -26.39 -11.97
CA ARG A 59 9.63 -26.43 -13.42
C ARG A 59 11.04 -26.89 -13.66
#